data_AF-A0A5D3BES0-F1
#
_entry.id   AF-A0A5D3BES0-F1
#
_cell.length_a   1.000
_cell.length_b   1.000
_cell.length_c   1.000
_cell.angle_alpha   90.00
_cell.angle_beta   90.00
_cell.angle_gamma   90.00
#
_symmetry.space_group_name_H-M   'P 1'
#
loop_
_entity.id
_entity.type
_entity.pdbx_description
1 polymer ?
#
loop_
_entity_poly.entity_id
_entity_poly.type
_entity_poly.pdbx_seq_one_letter_code
_entity_poly.pdbx_strand_id
1 'polypeptide(L)'
;MGGKLDFEAVELRSWVQHICLVRTLTVEKSCPDLLHHSSLKSLLQDAEILKKITEGFKSFQAMEVNTYNHSLHKILFQWECYSPRQQKIALLALLIFTAFYSTGAYDPLDPNGNITIKWDVVSWTPDGYVAVVTMNNFQMYRHINSPGWTLGWSWAKKEVIWSMVGAQTTEQGDCSKFKGNVPHCCKKTPTVVDLLPGVPYNQQFSNCCKGGVLASWGQDPTSSVSAFQVSVGLAGTSNKTVKLPKNFTLLGPGPGYTCGPAKVVPSTVFLTPDRRRKTQALMTWNVTCTYSQFLASKNPTCCVSLSTFYNDTITSCPTCACGCQNKHNCIKSDSKLLHKEGINTPKKDNTPLLQCTHHMCPVRVHWHVKINYKDYWRVKVAVTNFNYRMNYTLWTLAVQHPNLNNVTQVFSFDYKPLVPYESINDTGMFYGMKFYNDLLMEAGPFGNVQSEVLMKKDKDTFTFKQGWAFPRKVYFNGDECQMPPPESYPFLPNSSPVGSGPVTKFTTSLILILWFMW
;
A
#
# COMPACT_ATOMS: atom_id res chain seq x y z
N MET A 1 14.90 30.39 -57.36
CA MET A 1 14.80 31.49 -56.37
C MET A 1 14.93 30.81 -55.01
N GLY A 2 16.14 30.48 -54.55
CA GLY A 2 17.21 31.37 -54.05
C GLY A 2 16.98 31.55 -52.55
N GLY A 3 17.86 31.24 -51.58
CA GLY A 3 19.19 30.65 -51.44
C GLY A 3 19.35 30.38 -49.92
N LYS A 4 19.86 29.24 -49.45
CA LYS A 4 21.27 28.89 -49.12
C LYS A 4 21.94 29.72 -48.00
N LEU A 5 22.63 28.99 -47.12
CA LEU A 5 23.73 29.31 -46.17
C LEU A 5 23.29 29.50 -44.70
N ASP A 6 23.63 28.63 -43.73
CA ASP A 6 24.91 28.05 -43.24
C ASP A 6 25.89 29.05 -42.62
N PHE A 7 26.22 28.78 -41.34
CA PHE A 7 27.47 29.09 -40.59
C PHE A 7 27.79 30.60 -40.38
N GLU A 8 28.35 31.10 -39.27
CA GLU A 8 29.13 30.53 -38.18
C GLU A 8 29.19 31.52 -36.99
N ALA A 9 29.80 31.04 -35.91
CA ALA A 9 30.00 31.60 -34.59
C ALA A 9 30.43 33.08 -34.43
N VAL A 10 30.07 33.62 -33.26
CA VAL A 10 30.67 34.64 -32.37
C VAL A 10 29.45 35.39 -31.80
N GLU A 11 29.01 35.21 -30.56
CA GLU A 11 29.57 35.96 -29.42
C GLU A 11 28.95 35.44 -28.10
N LEU A 12 29.44 34.31 -27.61
CA LEU A 12 29.21 33.83 -26.24
C LEU A 12 30.14 34.62 -25.29
N ARG A 13 29.83 35.91 -25.03
CA ARG A 13 30.38 36.75 -23.94
C ARG A 13 29.87 38.21 -24.05
N SER A 14 28.63 38.49 -23.66
CA SER A 14 28.23 39.88 -23.34
C SER A 14 26.99 40.03 -22.43
N TRP A 15 26.40 38.93 -21.96
CA TRP A 15 25.20 38.98 -21.10
C TRP A 15 25.47 39.22 -19.61
N VAL A 16 26.71 39.53 -19.22
CA VAL A 16 27.10 39.71 -17.80
C VAL A 16 27.37 41.18 -17.42
N GLN A 17 27.15 42.15 -18.31
CA GLN A 17 27.49 43.56 -18.02
C GLN A 17 26.37 44.61 -18.11
N HIS A 18 25.09 44.23 -18.28
CA HIS A 18 23.97 45.19 -18.33
C HIS A 18 23.01 45.19 -17.13
N ILE A 19 23.38 44.57 -16.00
CA ILE A 19 22.55 44.58 -14.77
C ILE A 19 22.96 45.71 -13.78
N CYS A 20 24.04 46.45 -14.02
CA CYS A 20 24.55 47.44 -13.04
C CYS A 20 24.39 48.93 -13.39
N LEU A 21 23.61 49.33 -14.41
CA LEU A 21 23.57 50.76 -14.74
C LEU A 21 22.26 51.28 -15.35
N VAL A 22 21.13 51.06 -14.67
CA VAL A 22 19.97 51.97 -14.78
C VAL A 22 19.27 52.03 -13.42
N ARG A 23 19.83 52.84 -12.52
CA ARG A 23 19.16 53.31 -11.31
C ARG A 23 18.83 54.78 -11.51
N THR A 24 17.81 55.08 -12.30
CA THR A 24 17.08 56.37 -12.32
C THR A 24 15.94 56.29 -13.34
N LEU A 25 14.81 56.91 -13.00
CA LEU A 25 13.57 57.10 -13.80
C LEU A 25 12.41 56.14 -13.49
N THR A 26 11.75 56.44 -12.37
CA THR A 26 10.29 56.63 -12.24
C THR A 26 9.37 55.95 -13.26
N VAL A 27 8.63 54.92 -12.83
CA VAL A 27 7.19 54.77 -13.14
C VAL A 27 6.50 54.18 -11.92
N GLU A 28 5.69 55.01 -11.26
CA GLU A 28 4.67 54.63 -10.30
C GLU A 28 3.70 53.61 -10.90
N LYS A 29 3.52 52.45 -10.26
CA LYS A 29 2.27 51.68 -10.32
C LYS A 29 1.94 51.20 -8.92
N SER A 30 0.87 51.80 -8.39
CA SER A 30 0.39 51.76 -7.01
C SER A 30 -0.20 50.41 -6.61
N CYS A 31 0.17 49.92 -5.42
CA CYS A 31 -0.67 49.03 -4.62
C CYS A 31 -1.89 49.82 -4.12
N PRO A 32 -3.12 49.29 -4.14
CA PRO A 32 -4.26 50.01 -3.61
C PRO A 32 -4.12 50.21 -2.10
N ASP A 33 -4.18 51.48 -1.68
CA ASP A 33 -4.10 51.94 -0.30
C ASP A 33 -5.18 51.32 0.58
N LEU A 34 -4.76 50.48 1.51
CA LEU A 34 -5.52 50.12 2.68
C LEU A 34 -4.58 50.28 3.87
N LEU A 35 -4.64 51.44 4.54
CA LEU A 35 -4.52 51.59 5.99
C LEU A 35 -4.55 53.08 6.39
N HIS A 36 -5.53 53.49 7.21
CA HIS A 36 -5.24 54.08 8.53
C HIS A 36 -6.49 54.15 9.44
N HIS A 37 -6.25 53.84 10.72
CA HIS A 37 -7.05 54.04 11.95
C HIS A 37 -8.01 52.95 12.51
N SER A 38 -7.66 52.57 13.75
CA SER A 38 -8.37 51.83 14.83
C SER A 38 -8.36 50.28 14.83
N SER A 39 -7.93 49.73 15.96
CA SER A 39 -7.53 48.33 16.21
C SER A 39 -8.65 47.27 16.18
N LEU A 40 -9.86 47.62 15.75
CA LEU A 40 -10.95 46.64 15.54
C LEU A 40 -11.01 46.15 14.07
N LYS A 41 -10.49 46.93 13.11
CA LYS A 41 -10.48 46.56 11.69
C LYS A 41 -9.45 45.48 11.34
N SER A 42 -8.35 45.34 12.10
CA SER A 42 -7.33 44.32 11.80
C SER A 42 -7.87 42.90 11.92
N LEU A 43 -8.70 42.63 12.94
CA LEU A 43 -9.32 41.31 13.14
C LEU A 43 -10.35 40.97 12.05
N LEU A 44 -11.11 41.97 11.58
CA LEU A 44 -12.06 41.81 10.47
C LEU A 44 -11.35 41.61 9.13
N GLN A 45 -10.23 42.31 8.91
CA GLN A 45 -9.41 42.18 7.70
C GLN A 45 -8.70 40.83 7.63
N ASP A 46 -8.25 40.29 8.77
CA ASP A 46 -7.68 38.94 8.88
C ASP A 46 -8.73 37.84 8.55
N ALA A 47 -10.00 38.02 8.97
CA ALA A 47 -11.09 37.10 8.65
C ALA A 47 -11.49 37.13 7.17
N GLU A 48 -11.45 38.31 6.53
CA GLU A 48 -11.77 38.47 5.10
C GLU A 48 -10.65 37.95 4.19
N ILE A 49 -9.40 38.03 4.63
CA ILE A 49 -8.23 37.38 3.99
C ILE A 49 -8.37 35.85 4.05
N LEU A 50 -8.74 35.29 5.20
CA LEU A 50 -9.02 33.85 5.35
C LEU A 50 -10.16 33.39 4.43
N LYS A 51 -11.23 34.18 4.30
CA LYS A 51 -12.34 33.88 3.39
C LYS A 51 -11.91 33.87 1.92
N LYS A 52 -11.11 34.85 1.47
CA LYS A 52 -10.58 34.93 0.10
C LYS A 52 -9.58 33.82 -0.22
N ILE A 53 -8.75 33.41 0.75
CA ILE A 53 -7.88 32.23 0.62
C ILE A 53 -8.73 30.97 0.47
N THR A 54 -9.78 30.81 1.26
CA THR A 54 -10.68 29.65 1.19
C THR A 54 -11.46 29.58 -0.13
N GLU A 55 -11.87 30.72 -0.68
CA GLU A 55 -12.52 30.81 -2.00
C GLU A 55 -11.54 30.56 -3.16
N GLY A 56 -10.29 31.02 -3.05
CA GLY A 56 -9.23 30.75 -4.02
C GLY A 56 -8.76 29.29 -4.06
N PHE A 57 -8.87 28.55 -2.94
CA PHE A 57 -8.60 27.12 -2.93
C PHE A 57 -9.75 26.27 -3.50
N LYS A 58 -11.00 26.72 -3.40
CA LYS A 58 -12.15 26.06 -4.05
C LYS A 58 -12.08 26.12 -5.57
N SER A 59 -11.52 27.19 -6.15
CA SER A 59 -11.30 27.28 -7.60
C SER A 59 -10.09 26.45 -8.08
N PHE A 60 -9.12 26.18 -7.22
CA PHE A 60 -7.96 25.33 -7.52
C PHE A 60 -8.33 23.84 -7.70
N GLN A 61 -9.43 23.39 -7.10
CA GLN A 61 -9.96 22.03 -7.28
C GLN A 61 -10.66 21.79 -8.63
N ALA A 62 -10.82 22.81 -9.48
CA ALA A 62 -11.68 22.75 -10.67
C ALA A 62 -10.98 23.04 -12.02
N MET A 63 -9.64 23.09 -12.10
CA MET A 63 -8.94 23.51 -13.33
C MET A 63 -7.96 22.47 -13.90
N GLU A 64 -8.05 22.24 -15.22
CA GLU A 64 -7.18 21.39 -16.04
C GLU A 64 -5.76 21.98 -16.25
N VAL A 65 -4.81 21.09 -16.54
CA VAL A 65 -3.34 21.22 -16.44
C VAL A 65 -2.69 22.41 -17.18
N ASN A 66 -3.34 23.04 -18.16
CA ASN A 66 -2.73 24.10 -18.98
C ASN A 66 -2.80 25.53 -18.39
N THR A 67 -3.39 25.74 -17.21
CA THR A 67 -3.43 27.05 -16.52
C THR A 67 -2.39 27.24 -15.41
N TYR A 68 -1.51 26.26 -15.19
CA TYR A 68 -0.55 26.24 -14.08
C TYR A 68 0.42 27.45 -14.05
N ASN A 69 1.00 27.82 -15.20
CA ASN A 69 2.05 28.86 -15.23
C ASN A 69 1.50 30.28 -14.99
N HIS A 70 0.30 30.59 -15.46
CA HIS A 70 -0.27 31.94 -15.33
C HIS A 70 -0.85 32.20 -13.92
N SER A 71 -1.24 31.15 -13.21
CA SER A 71 -1.77 31.23 -11.84
C SER A 71 -0.65 31.32 -10.80
N LEU A 72 0.46 30.59 -10.99
CA LEU A 72 1.67 30.68 -10.14
C LEU A 72 2.30 32.08 -10.17
N HIS A 73 2.37 32.71 -11.34
CA HIS A 73 2.91 34.06 -11.46
C HIS A 73 2.05 35.12 -10.73
N LYS A 74 0.73 34.94 -10.71
CA LYS A 74 -0.19 35.79 -9.92
C LYS A 74 -0.03 35.57 -8.42
N ILE A 75 0.14 34.32 -7.98
CA ILE A 75 0.34 33.98 -6.57
C ILE A 75 1.68 34.52 -6.05
N LEU A 76 2.75 34.43 -6.86
CA LEU A 76 4.08 34.97 -6.54
C LEU A 76 4.07 36.51 -6.44
N PHE A 77 3.42 37.20 -7.39
CA PHE A 77 3.26 38.66 -7.35
C PHE A 77 2.48 39.14 -6.11
N GLN A 78 1.48 38.37 -5.67
CA GLN A 78 0.70 38.71 -4.48
C GLN A 78 1.48 38.47 -3.18
N TRP A 79 2.45 37.56 -3.17
CA TRP A 79 3.33 37.26 -2.05
C TRP A 79 4.31 38.40 -1.73
N GLU A 80 4.77 39.14 -2.74
CA GLU A 80 5.66 40.30 -2.59
C GLU A 80 4.97 41.51 -1.94
N CYS A 81 3.62 41.55 -1.93
CA CYS A 81 2.84 42.62 -1.31
C CYS A 81 2.48 42.37 0.17
N TYR A 82 2.79 41.19 0.72
CA TYR A 82 2.49 40.85 2.11
C TYR A 82 3.59 41.33 3.07
N SER A 83 3.21 41.95 4.19
CA SER A 83 4.17 42.29 5.24
C SER A 83 4.91 41.04 5.77
N PRO A 84 6.15 41.16 6.29
CA PRO A 84 6.92 40.01 6.81
C PRO A 84 6.18 39.21 7.89
N ARG A 85 5.24 39.85 8.60
CA ARG A 85 4.39 39.21 9.61
C ARG A 85 3.29 38.36 8.98
N GLN A 86 2.70 38.80 7.87
CA GLN A 86 1.66 38.06 7.15
C GLN A 86 2.23 36.89 6.34
N GLN A 87 3.43 37.03 5.77
CA GLN A 87 4.13 35.92 5.11
C GLN A 87 4.40 34.77 6.10
N LYS A 88 4.84 35.09 7.33
CA LYS A 88 5.03 34.10 8.40
C LYS A 88 3.73 33.40 8.80
N ILE A 89 2.61 34.14 8.89
CA ILE A 89 1.30 33.56 9.22
C ILE A 89 0.79 32.66 8.09
N ALA A 90 0.96 33.05 6.83
CA ALA A 90 0.58 32.23 5.68
C ALA A 90 1.41 30.95 5.58
N LEU A 91 2.73 31.03 5.79
CA LEU A 91 3.62 29.88 5.88
C LEU A 91 3.25 28.96 7.05
N LEU A 92 2.94 29.52 8.22
CA LEU A 92 2.50 28.76 9.39
C LEU A 92 1.15 28.08 9.13
N ALA A 93 0.20 28.78 8.49
CA ALA A 93 -1.09 28.22 8.11
C ALA A 93 -0.94 27.10 7.07
N LEU A 94 -0.05 27.25 6.09
CA LEU A 94 0.27 26.22 5.11
C LEU A 94 0.92 24.99 5.77
N LEU A 95 1.87 25.20 6.69
CA LEU A 95 2.51 24.15 7.49
C LEU A 95 1.52 23.43 8.42
N ILE A 96 0.57 24.16 8.99
CA ILE A 96 -0.50 23.60 9.81
C ILE A 96 -1.48 22.82 8.92
N PHE A 97 -1.81 23.31 7.73
CA PHE A 97 -2.67 22.60 6.78
C PHE A 97 -2.01 21.32 6.26
N THR A 98 -0.70 21.34 5.98
CA THR A 98 0.08 20.13 5.65
C THR A 98 0.20 19.17 6.83
N ALA A 99 0.27 19.68 8.06
CA ALA A 99 0.24 18.87 9.28
C ALA A 99 -1.13 18.24 9.57
N PHE A 100 -2.23 18.82 9.07
CA PHE A 100 -3.60 18.31 9.26
C PHE A 100 -4.12 17.44 8.09
N TYR A 101 -3.37 17.28 7.01
CA TYR A 101 -3.67 16.20 6.07
C TYR A 101 -3.26 14.88 6.73
N SER A 102 -4.24 14.19 7.31
CA SER A 102 -4.11 12.76 7.51
C SER A 102 -3.92 12.14 6.13
N THR A 103 -2.71 11.68 5.83
CA THR A 103 -2.54 10.67 4.80
C THR A 103 -3.31 9.45 5.29
N GLY A 104 -4.56 9.33 4.82
CA GLY A 104 -5.22 8.03 4.82
C GLY A 104 -4.25 7.04 4.19
N ALA A 105 -4.18 5.83 4.72
CA ALA A 105 -3.29 4.81 4.21
C ALA A 105 -3.69 4.42 2.78
N TYR A 106 -3.15 5.19 1.84
CA TYR A 106 -3.42 5.09 0.42
C TYR A 106 -2.30 4.24 -0.16
N ASP A 107 -2.67 3.10 -0.72
CA ASP A 107 -1.76 2.29 -1.51
C ASP A 107 -1.81 2.74 -2.97
N PRO A 108 -0.77 3.41 -3.49
CA PRO A 108 -0.79 3.92 -4.86
C PRO A 108 -0.84 2.83 -5.92
N LEU A 109 -0.44 1.59 -5.59
CA LEU A 109 -0.51 0.47 -6.53
C LEU A 109 -1.86 -0.27 -6.50
N ASP A 110 -2.70 -0.01 -5.50
CA ASP A 110 -4.05 -0.56 -5.39
C ASP A 110 -5.02 0.46 -4.78
N PRO A 111 -5.33 1.56 -5.51
CA PRO A 111 -6.09 2.68 -4.98
C PRO A 111 -7.54 2.32 -4.63
N ASN A 112 -8.08 1.26 -5.23
CA ASN A 112 -9.43 0.77 -5.00
C ASN A 112 -9.46 -0.45 -4.05
N GLY A 113 -8.28 -0.91 -3.60
CA GLY A 113 -8.12 -2.08 -2.75
C GLY A 113 -8.78 -1.91 -1.39
N ASN A 114 -9.82 -2.69 -1.14
CA ASN A 114 -10.49 -2.73 0.17
C ASN A 114 -11.08 -4.11 0.44
N ILE A 115 -11.45 -4.34 1.70
CA ILE A 115 -12.30 -5.47 2.09
C ILE A 115 -13.68 -4.91 2.44
N THR A 116 -14.71 -5.41 1.76
CA THR A 116 -16.10 -5.03 2.03
C THR A 116 -16.82 -6.19 2.72
N ILE A 117 -17.33 -5.92 3.91
CA ILE A 117 -18.23 -6.82 4.64
C ILE A 117 -19.64 -6.36 4.34
N LYS A 118 -20.36 -7.18 3.58
CA LYS A 118 -21.76 -6.98 3.23
C LYS A 118 -22.65 -7.81 4.13
N TRP A 119 -23.70 -7.20 4.65
CA TRP A 119 -24.66 -7.83 5.53
C TRP A 119 -26.04 -7.78 4.88
N ASP A 120 -26.54 -8.94 4.48
CA ASP A 120 -27.82 -9.09 3.79
C ASP A 120 -28.84 -9.76 4.72
N VAL A 121 -29.87 -9.02 5.15
CA VAL A 121 -30.99 -9.57 5.93
C VAL A 121 -31.91 -10.34 4.98
N VAL A 122 -32.00 -11.65 5.16
CA VAL A 122 -32.75 -12.54 4.24
C VAL A 122 -34.14 -12.89 4.74
N SER A 123 -34.36 -12.91 6.05
CA SER A 123 -35.68 -13.16 6.65
C SER A 123 -35.79 -12.52 8.04
N TRP A 124 -37.02 -12.18 8.43
CA TRP A 124 -37.33 -11.79 9.81
C TRP A 124 -37.60 -13.03 10.67
N THR A 125 -37.27 -12.95 11.96
CA THR A 125 -37.66 -13.93 12.98
C THR A 125 -38.57 -13.26 14.01
N PRO A 126 -39.23 -14.02 14.92
CA PRO A 126 -40.12 -13.42 15.92
C PRO A 126 -39.46 -12.36 16.80
N ASP A 127 -38.14 -12.47 17.04
CA ASP A 127 -37.37 -11.59 17.92
C ASP A 127 -36.15 -10.94 17.24
N GLY A 128 -36.02 -11.04 15.92
CA GLY A 128 -34.88 -10.48 15.18
C GLY A 128 -34.88 -10.84 13.70
N TYR A 129 -33.76 -11.35 13.20
CA TYR A 129 -33.59 -11.65 11.78
C TYR A 129 -32.51 -12.70 11.49
N VAL A 130 -32.58 -13.30 10.30
CA VAL A 130 -31.48 -14.10 9.73
C VAL A 130 -30.78 -13.26 8.67
N ALA A 131 -29.46 -13.27 8.68
CA ALA A 131 -28.65 -12.57 7.71
C ALA A 131 -27.51 -13.41 7.15
N VAL A 132 -27.14 -13.10 5.91
CA VAL A 132 -25.93 -13.60 5.26
C VAL A 132 -24.88 -12.51 5.32
N VAL A 133 -23.73 -12.83 5.89
CA VAL A 133 -22.58 -11.93 5.98
C VAL A 133 -21.55 -12.40 4.97
N THR A 134 -21.21 -11.53 4.02
CA THR A 134 -20.25 -11.83 2.95
C THR A 134 -19.07 -10.87 3.05
N MET A 135 -17.87 -11.41 3.19
CA MET A 135 -16.61 -10.68 3.12
C MET A 135 -16.04 -10.82 1.70
N ASN A 136 -15.86 -9.68 1.02
CA ASN A 136 -15.26 -9.62 -0.30
C ASN A 136 -13.92 -8.89 -0.19
N ASN A 137 -12.84 -9.55 -0.59
CA ASN A 137 -11.54 -8.92 -0.75
C ASN A 137 -11.40 -8.39 -2.18
N PHE A 138 -11.38 -7.07 -2.34
CA PHE A 138 -11.15 -6.38 -3.61
C PHE A 138 -9.69 -5.96 -3.81
N GLN A 139 -8.80 -6.32 -2.90
CA GLN A 139 -7.38 -6.00 -3.04
C GLN A 139 -6.74 -6.85 -4.13
N MET A 140 -5.88 -6.27 -4.95
CA MET A 140 -5.33 -6.93 -6.13
C MET A 140 -4.25 -7.95 -5.77
N TYR A 141 -3.36 -7.62 -4.84
CA TYR A 141 -2.22 -8.48 -4.48
C TYR A 141 -2.12 -8.77 -2.98
N ARG A 142 -2.98 -8.20 -2.13
CA ARG A 142 -3.02 -8.53 -0.70
C ARG A 142 -4.08 -9.58 -0.42
N HIS A 143 -3.67 -10.67 0.21
CA HIS A 143 -4.56 -11.73 0.68
C HIS A 143 -4.48 -11.85 2.21
N ILE A 144 -5.47 -12.50 2.81
CA ILE A 144 -5.46 -12.91 4.21
C ILE A 144 -5.01 -14.37 4.25
N ASN A 145 -3.82 -14.62 4.77
CA ASN A 145 -3.26 -15.96 4.97
C ASN A 145 -3.70 -16.56 6.32
N SER A 146 -3.37 -17.84 6.52
CA SER A 146 -3.58 -18.55 7.79
C SER A 146 -2.92 -17.78 8.96
N PRO A 147 -3.58 -17.61 10.13
CA PRO A 147 -4.78 -18.29 10.63
C PRO A 147 -6.12 -17.72 10.14
N GLY A 148 -6.09 -16.82 9.15
CA GLY A 148 -7.29 -16.28 8.53
C GLY A 148 -7.81 -15.00 9.18
N TRP A 149 -8.96 -14.55 8.69
CA TRP A 149 -9.61 -13.34 9.18
C TRP A 149 -10.30 -13.59 10.53
N THR A 150 -10.31 -12.55 11.37
CA THR A 150 -11.13 -12.46 12.57
C THR A 150 -11.98 -11.20 12.51
N LEU A 151 -13.29 -11.37 12.58
CA LEU A 151 -14.26 -10.29 12.45
C LEU A 151 -14.95 -10.02 13.79
N GLY A 152 -14.87 -8.78 14.26
CA GLY A 152 -15.57 -8.32 15.44
C GLY A 152 -16.51 -7.16 15.13
N TRP A 153 -17.54 -6.99 15.95
CA TRP A 153 -18.39 -5.81 15.95
C TRP A 153 -19.01 -5.60 17.33
N SER A 154 -19.68 -4.48 17.52
CA SER A 154 -20.46 -4.16 18.71
C SER A 154 -21.93 -4.03 18.35
N TRP A 155 -22.79 -4.77 19.04
CA TRP A 155 -24.23 -4.63 18.86
C TRP A 155 -24.72 -3.23 19.23
N ALA A 156 -25.87 -2.79 18.71
CA ALA A 156 -26.39 -1.45 19.03
C ALA A 156 -27.19 -1.42 20.35
N LYS A 157 -27.91 -2.50 20.69
CA LYS A 157 -28.81 -2.62 21.85
C LYS A 157 -28.47 -3.80 22.78
N LYS A 158 -29.19 -4.91 22.74
CA LYS A 158 -28.97 -6.13 23.56
C LYS A 158 -29.13 -7.38 22.70
N GLU A 159 -28.79 -7.24 21.43
CA GLU A 159 -28.86 -8.31 20.43
C GLU A 159 -27.96 -9.48 20.85
N VAL A 160 -28.38 -10.68 20.48
CA VAL A 160 -27.65 -11.93 20.71
C VAL A 160 -27.57 -12.72 19.42
N ILE A 161 -26.67 -13.69 19.35
CA ILE A 161 -26.57 -14.61 18.22
C ILE A 161 -27.24 -15.92 18.63
N TRP A 162 -28.35 -16.28 17.97
CA TRP A 162 -29.04 -17.54 18.19
C TRP A 162 -28.27 -18.72 17.60
N SER A 163 -27.78 -18.58 16.37
CA SER A 163 -27.04 -19.62 15.66
C SER A 163 -26.18 -19.03 14.54
N MET A 164 -25.18 -19.80 14.10
CA MET A 164 -24.31 -19.48 12.97
C MET A 164 -24.05 -20.74 12.11
N VAL A 165 -23.87 -20.53 10.81
CA VAL A 165 -23.51 -21.57 9.84
C VAL A 165 -22.39 -21.04 8.95
N GLY A 166 -21.33 -21.82 8.74
CA GLY A 166 -20.14 -21.43 7.99
C GLY A 166 -19.09 -20.66 8.79
N ALA A 167 -19.42 -20.15 9.97
CA ALA A 167 -18.49 -19.46 10.88
C ALA A 167 -18.93 -19.67 12.33
N GLN A 168 -18.06 -19.36 13.29
CA GLN A 168 -18.35 -19.51 14.71
C GLN A 168 -17.76 -18.36 15.54
N THR A 169 -18.45 -17.99 16.62
CA THR A 169 -17.88 -17.10 17.63
C THR A 169 -16.79 -17.78 18.45
N THR A 170 -15.75 -17.05 18.79
CA THR A 170 -14.65 -17.55 19.64
C THR A 170 -15.05 -17.77 21.10
N GLU A 171 -16.07 -17.05 21.57
CA GLU A 171 -16.59 -17.13 22.94
C GLU A 171 -18.11 -16.99 22.95
N GLN A 172 -18.77 -17.68 23.89
CA GLN A 172 -20.22 -17.56 24.11
C GLN A 172 -20.59 -16.34 24.96
N GLY A 173 -19.81 -16.02 25.99
CA GLY A 173 -20.11 -14.96 26.96
C GLY A 173 -21.17 -15.36 28.00
N ASP A 174 -21.61 -14.40 28.81
CA ASP A 174 -22.62 -14.63 29.85
C ASP A 174 -24.04 -14.64 29.26
N CYS A 175 -24.58 -15.86 29.10
CA CYS A 175 -25.95 -16.10 28.65
C CYS A 175 -26.92 -16.47 29.80
N SER A 176 -26.55 -16.25 31.07
CA SER A 176 -27.33 -16.67 32.25
C SER A 176 -28.78 -16.16 32.28
N LYS A 177 -29.07 -15.06 31.56
CA LYS A 177 -30.43 -14.51 31.40
C LYS A 177 -31.39 -15.47 30.69
N PHE A 178 -30.89 -16.40 29.88
CA PHE A 178 -31.69 -17.33 29.08
C PHE A 178 -31.82 -18.68 29.81
N LYS A 179 -33.01 -18.98 30.32
CA LYS A 179 -33.28 -20.19 31.14
C LYS A 179 -33.66 -21.44 30.34
N GLY A 180 -33.88 -21.32 29.03
CA GLY A 180 -34.31 -22.41 28.16
C GLY A 180 -33.37 -22.55 26.96
N ASN A 181 -33.78 -22.04 25.80
CA ASN A 181 -32.89 -21.96 24.64
C ASN A 181 -31.79 -20.93 24.92
N VAL A 182 -30.55 -21.43 25.04
CA VAL A 182 -29.36 -20.61 25.26
C VAL A 182 -28.83 -20.16 23.89
N PRO A 183 -28.61 -18.86 23.66
CA PRO A 183 -28.02 -18.37 22.42
C PRO A 183 -26.59 -18.90 22.21
N HIS A 184 -26.19 -19.00 20.94
CA HIS A 184 -24.81 -19.29 20.53
C HIS A 184 -23.81 -18.28 21.08
N CYS A 185 -24.18 -16.99 21.16
CA CYS A 185 -23.34 -15.95 21.78
C CYS A 185 -24.18 -14.80 22.35
N CYS A 186 -23.89 -14.42 23.60
CA CYS A 186 -24.52 -13.29 24.30
C CYS A 186 -23.58 -12.10 24.52
N LYS A 187 -22.33 -12.17 24.04
CA LYS A 187 -21.40 -11.05 24.15
C LYS A 187 -21.94 -9.85 23.39
N LYS A 188 -21.83 -8.68 24.02
CA LYS A 188 -22.15 -7.39 23.40
C LYS A 188 -21.25 -7.09 22.18
N THR A 189 -20.01 -7.57 22.25
CA THR A 189 -18.98 -7.44 21.22
C THR A 189 -18.47 -8.82 20.81
N PRO A 190 -19.22 -9.56 19.96
CA PRO A 190 -18.79 -10.88 19.53
C PRO A 190 -17.57 -10.80 18.62
N THR A 191 -16.79 -11.87 18.61
CA THR A 191 -15.66 -12.08 17.70
C THR A 191 -15.91 -13.39 16.97
N VAL A 192 -15.84 -13.34 15.64
CA VAL A 192 -16.19 -14.43 14.74
C VAL A 192 -14.98 -14.82 13.91
N VAL A 193 -14.82 -16.12 13.75
CA VAL A 193 -13.82 -16.75 12.89
C VAL A 193 -14.52 -17.71 11.93
N ASP A 194 -13.93 -17.91 10.77
CA ASP A 194 -14.38 -18.91 9.81
C ASP A 194 -14.14 -20.33 10.35
N LEU A 195 -14.92 -21.28 9.87
CA LEU A 195 -14.69 -22.69 10.20
C LEU A 195 -13.47 -23.24 9.43
N LEU A 196 -12.88 -24.31 9.95
CA LEU A 196 -11.78 -25.00 9.26
C LEU A 196 -12.31 -25.85 8.09
N PRO A 197 -11.47 -26.18 7.09
CA PRO A 197 -11.84 -27.15 6.06
C PRO A 197 -12.22 -28.50 6.66
N GLY A 198 -13.18 -29.20 6.05
CA GLY A 198 -13.61 -30.55 6.47
C GLY A 198 -14.75 -30.60 7.50
N VAL A 199 -15.36 -29.46 7.84
CA VAL A 199 -16.56 -29.46 8.70
C VAL A 199 -17.74 -30.20 8.06
N PRO A 200 -18.66 -30.79 8.84
CA PRO A 200 -19.85 -31.47 8.31
C PRO A 200 -20.73 -30.57 7.42
N TYR A 201 -21.39 -31.16 6.41
CA TYR A 201 -22.16 -30.43 5.40
C TYR A 201 -23.28 -29.54 5.98
N ASN A 202 -23.90 -29.94 7.09
CA ASN A 202 -24.93 -29.16 7.77
C ASN A 202 -24.40 -27.88 8.45
N GLN A 203 -23.08 -27.77 8.63
CA GLN A 203 -22.41 -26.58 9.18
C GLN A 203 -21.74 -25.74 8.09
N GLN A 204 -21.72 -26.23 6.85
CA GLN A 204 -21.15 -25.52 5.72
C GLN A 204 -22.13 -24.48 5.16
N PHE A 205 -21.56 -23.39 4.66
CA PHE A 205 -22.25 -22.34 3.93
C PHE A 205 -21.48 -22.05 2.61
N SER A 206 -22.12 -21.38 1.66
CA SER A 206 -21.46 -21.04 0.39
C SER A 206 -20.20 -20.21 0.61
N ASN A 207 -19.08 -20.59 -0.03
CA ASN A 207 -17.78 -19.92 0.08
C ASN A 207 -17.17 -19.86 1.50
N CYS A 208 -17.67 -20.67 2.45
CA CYS A 208 -17.10 -20.75 3.81
C CYS A 208 -15.94 -21.73 3.91
N CYS A 209 -15.47 -21.82 5.16
CA CYS A 209 -14.81 -22.94 5.75
C CYS A 209 -13.39 -23.16 5.22
N LYS A 210 -12.72 -22.05 4.94
CA LYS A 210 -11.34 -21.99 4.44
C LYS A 210 -10.37 -21.70 5.59
N GLY A 211 -10.80 -21.81 6.85
CA GLY A 211 -10.03 -21.39 8.01
C GLY A 211 -9.71 -19.88 7.97
N GLY A 212 -10.59 -19.09 7.34
CA GLY A 212 -10.47 -17.65 7.26
C GLY A 212 -9.45 -17.16 6.23
N VAL A 213 -8.85 -18.06 5.43
CA VAL A 213 -7.99 -17.68 4.32
C VAL A 213 -8.83 -17.03 3.23
N LEU A 214 -8.39 -15.85 2.75
CA LEU A 214 -9.09 -15.07 1.75
C LEU A 214 -8.10 -14.57 0.71
N ALA A 215 -8.16 -15.09 -0.52
CA ALA A 215 -7.24 -14.69 -1.59
C ALA A 215 -7.42 -13.24 -1.99
N SER A 216 -6.45 -12.69 -2.72
CA SER A 216 -6.58 -11.38 -3.36
C SER A 216 -7.46 -11.51 -4.61
N TRP A 217 -8.22 -10.45 -4.94
CA TRP A 217 -9.02 -10.39 -6.15
C TRP A 217 -8.17 -10.54 -7.41
N GLY A 218 -6.96 -9.97 -7.40
CA GLY A 218 -6.06 -10.06 -8.54
C GLY A 218 -5.61 -11.49 -8.81
N GLN A 219 -5.39 -12.30 -7.76
CA GLN A 219 -4.91 -13.68 -7.88
C GLN A 219 -6.05 -14.65 -8.20
N ASP A 220 -7.12 -14.66 -7.40
CA ASP A 220 -8.24 -15.58 -7.60
C ASP A 220 -9.56 -14.95 -7.08
N PRO A 221 -10.36 -14.32 -7.99
CA PRO A 221 -11.65 -13.71 -7.67
C PRO A 221 -12.68 -14.66 -7.03
N THR A 222 -12.56 -15.96 -7.27
CA THR A 222 -13.53 -16.95 -6.74
C THR A 222 -13.23 -17.28 -5.28
N SER A 223 -11.95 -17.27 -4.91
CA SER A 223 -11.50 -17.54 -3.54
C SER A 223 -11.30 -16.28 -2.69
N SER A 224 -11.45 -15.08 -3.27
CA SER A 224 -11.45 -13.78 -2.59
C SER A 224 -12.78 -13.43 -1.91
N VAL A 225 -13.69 -14.39 -1.79
CA VAL A 225 -14.98 -14.27 -1.11
C VAL A 225 -15.09 -15.30 -0.01
N SER A 226 -15.59 -14.87 1.15
CA SER A 226 -15.98 -15.71 2.28
C SER A 226 -17.37 -15.33 2.75
N ALA A 227 -18.21 -16.28 3.11
CA ALA A 227 -19.55 -15.97 3.63
C ALA A 227 -20.01 -16.94 4.70
N PHE A 228 -20.86 -16.45 5.60
CA PHE A 228 -21.50 -17.21 6.64
C PHE A 228 -22.92 -16.67 6.90
N GLN A 229 -23.76 -17.50 7.51
CA GLN A 229 -25.10 -17.11 7.94
C GLN A 229 -25.13 -16.92 9.45
N VAL A 230 -25.87 -15.92 9.91
CA VAL A 230 -26.07 -15.60 11.32
C VAL A 230 -27.55 -15.36 11.59
N SER A 231 -28.05 -15.98 12.66
CA SER A 231 -29.38 -15.70 13.21
C SER A 231 -29.23 -14.78 14.43
N VAL A 232 -29.80 -13.58 14.34
CA VAL A 232 -29.68 -12.54 15.37
C VAL A 232 -31.00 -12.41 16.11
N GLY A 233 -30.95 -12.49 17.43
CA GLY A 233 -32.08 -12.35 18.34
C GLY A 233 -32.06 -11.03 19.11
N LEU A 234 -33.17 -10.73 19.78
CA LEU A 234 -33.42 -9.47 20.49
C LEU A 234 -33.11 -8.21 19.65
N ALA A 235 -33.32 -8.32 18.35
CA ALA A 235 -33.10 -7.28 17.36
C ALA A 235 -34.44 -6.69 16.88
N GLY A 236 -34.38 -5.71 15.98
CA GLY A 236 -35.58 -5.27 15.28
C GLY A 236 -36.06 -6.31 14.28
N THR A 237 -37.37 -6.40 14.07
CA THR A 237 -38.03 -7.31 13.12
C THR A 237 -38.53 -6.61 11.86
N SER A 238 -38.05 -5.38 11.62
CA SER A 238 -38.35 -4.59 10.43
C SER A 238 -37.21 -3.66 10.06
N ASN A 239 -37.18 -3.22 8.80
CA ASN A 239 -36.20 -2.26 8.28
C ASN A 239 -36.11 -0.94 9.09
N LYS A 240 -37.20 -0.54 9.78
CA LYS A 240 -37.23 0.66 10.64
C LYS A 240 -36.70 0.40 12.05
N THR A 241 -36.88 -0.82 12.57
CA THR A 241 -36.58 -1.15 13.97
C THR A 241 -35.17 -1.69 14.17
N VAL A 242 -34.60 -2.34 13.14
CA VAL A 242 -33.22 -2.82 13.14
C VAL A 242 -32.26 -1.64 13.32
N LYS A 243 -31.29 -1.82 14.22
CA LYS A 243 -30.16 -0.90 14.40
C LYS A 243 -28.89 -1.58 13.93
N LEU A 244 -28.12 -0.87 13.10
CA LEU A 244 -26.90 -1.40 12.53
C LEU A 244 -25.85 -1.58 13.64
N PRO A 245 -25.05 -2.65 13.59
CA PRO A 245 -23.91 -2.79 14.49
C PRO A 245 -22.90 -1.65 14.31
N LYS A 246 -22.09 -1.44 15.34
CA LYS A 246 -21.07 -0.38 15.40
C LYS A 246 -19.69 -0.99 15.64
N ASN A 247 -18.64 -0.20 15.45
CA ASN A 247 -17.27 -0.55 15.83
C ASN A 247 -16.84 -1.91 15.24
N PHE A 248 -16.89 -2.03 13.92
CA PHE A 248 -16.39 -3.22 13.25
C PHE A 248 -14.86 -3.28 13.36
N THR A 249 -14.34 -4.45 13.66
CA THR A 249 -12.91 -4.75 13.70
C THR A 249 -12.63 -5.90 12.76
N LEU A 250 -11.60 -5.76 11.93
CA LEU A 250 -11.13 -6.83 11.06
C LEU A 250 -9.64 -7.04 11.36
N LEU A 251 -9.29 -8.27 11.70
CA LEU A 251 -7.89 -8.70 11.81
C LEU A 251 -7.62 -9.71 10.71
N GLY A 252 -6.44 -9.63 10.10
CA GLY A 252 -5.98 -10.58 9.08
C GLY A 252 -4.52 -10.92 9.36
N PRO A 253 -4.29 -12.14 9.88
CA PRO A 253 -3.42 -12.51 11.03
C PRO A 253 -2.94 -11.46 12.04
N GLY A 254 -2.71 -10.22 11.61
CA GLY A 254 -2.21 -9.12 12.42
C GLY A 254 -3.12 -7.89 12.36
N PRO A 255 -2.68 -6.79 12.98
CA PRO A 255 -3.33 -5.49 12.85
C PRO A 255 -3.12 -4.93 11.44
N GLY A 256 -3.90 -3.92 11.07
CA GLY A 256 -3.69 -3.18 9.81
C GLY A 256 -4.97 -2.72 9.15
N TYR A 257 -6.08 -3.44 9.32
CA TYR A 257 -7.36 -3.01 8.79
C TYR A 257 -8.09 -2.05 9.72
N THR A 258 -8.59 -0.96 9.15
CA THR A 258 -9.48 -0.02 9.81
C THR A 258 -10.82 -0.03 9.08
N CYS A 259 -11.89 -0.33 9.79
CA CYS A 259 -13.24 -0.41 9.23
C CYS A 259 -14.03 0.87 9.48
N GLY A 260 -14.74 1.34 8.46
CA GLY A 260 -15.68 2.45 8.56
C GLY A 260 -17.00 2.06 9.27
N PRO A 261 -17.92 3.02 9.44
CA PRO A 261 -19.26 2.73 9.96
C PRO A 261 -20.08 1.94 8.93
N ALA A 262 -21.04 1.15 9.41
CA ALA A 262 -21.99 0.45 8.56
C ALA A 262 -22.93 1.44 7.85
N LYS A 263 -23.07 1.29 6.53
CA LYS A 263 -23.90 2.15 5.68
C LYS A 263 -24.95 1.31 4.97
N VAL A 264 -26.22 1.70 5.08
CA VAL A 264 -27.32 1.07 4.35
C VAL A 264 -27.11 1.32 2.85
N VAL A 265 -27.24 0.27 2.06
CA VAL A 265 -27.12 0.29 0.60
C VAL A 265 -28.38 -0.34 -0.01
N PRO A 266 -28.61 -0.20 -1.33
CA PRO A 266 -29.71 -0.90 -1.99
C PRO A 266 -29.68 -2.40 -1.71
N SER A 267 -30.84 -2.99 -1.44
CA SER A 267 -30.93 -4.40 -1.09
C SER A 267 -30.39 -5.32 -2.19
N THR A 268 -29.54 -6.26 -1.80
CA THR A 268 -28.96 -7.26 -2.72
C THR A 268 -30.05 -8.09 -3.37
N VAL A 269 -29.90 -8.36 -4.68
CA VAL A 269 -30.71 -9.35 -5.41
C VAL A 269 -29.89 -10.61 -5.58
N PHE A 270 -30.39 -11.72 -5.05
CA PHE A 270 -29.85 -13.05 -5.24
C PHE A 270 -30.55 -13.73 -6.42
N LEU A 271 -29.75 -14.34 -7.28
CA LEU A 271 -30.24 -15.21 -8.35
C LEU A 271 -30.09 -16.65 -7.90
N THR A 272 -31.10 -17.47 -8.18
CA THR A 272 -30.94 -18.92 -8.05
C THR A 272 -29.87 -19.43 -9.02
N PRO A 273 -29.22 -20.59 -8.74
CA PRO A 273 -28.18 -21.13 -9.62
C PRO A 273 -28.62 -21.31 -11.08
N ASP A 274 -29.89 -21.64 -11.32
CA ASP A 274 -30.51 -21.75 -12.64
C ASP A 274 -30.88 -20.39 -13.27
N ARG A 275 -30.68 -19.29 -12.55
CA ARG A 275 -30.99 -17.89 -12.89
C ARG A 275 -32.48 -17.59 -13.16
N ARG A 276 -33.38 -18.53 -12.86
CA ARG A 276 -34.82 -18.37 -13.16
C ARG A 276 -35.57 -17.59 -12.09
N ARG A 277 -35.10 -17.62 -10.84
CA ARG A 277 -35.74 -16.92 -9.72
C ARG A 277 -34.81 -15.86 -9.16
N LYS A 278 -35.38 -14.68 -8.88
CA LYS A 278 -34.76 -13.58 -8.16
C LYS A 278 -35.37 -13.52 -6.76
N THR A 279 -34.53 -13.47 -5.74
CA THR A 279 -34.93 -13.18 -4.35
C THR A 279 -34.15 -11.96 -3.87
N GLN A 280 -34.75 -11.12 -3.05
CA GLN A 280 -34.13 -9.87 -2.61
C GLN A 280 -33.93 -9.89 -1.10
N ALA A 281 -32.79 -9.35 -0.64
CA ALA A 281 -32.59 -9.06 0.77
C ALA A 281 -33.63 -8.03 1.25
N LEU A 282 -34.13 -8.20 2.47
CA LEU A 282 -35.09 -7.29 3.09
C LEU A 282 -34.40 -5.96 3.49
N MET A 283 -33.10 -6.03 3.77
CA MET A 283 -32.24 -4.89 4.08
C MET A 283 -30.78 -5.29 3.86
N THR A 284 -29.97 -4.38 3.28
CA THR A 284 -28.54 -4.59 3.10
C THR A 284 -27.74 -3.40 3.63
N TRP A 285 -26.62 -3.67 4.30
CA TRP A 285 -25.62 -2.66 4.61
C TRP A 285 -24.20 -3.17 4.38
N ASN A 286 -23.31 -2.23 4.09
CA ASN A 286 -21.90 -2.50 3.84
C ASN A 286 -21.03 -1.83 4.89
N VAL A 287 -19.93 -2.49 5.21
CA VAL A 287 -18.81 -1.96 5.99
C VAL A 287 -17.58 -2.11 5.11
N THR A 288 -16.87 -1.00 4.90
CA THR A 288 -15.62 -1.00 4.12
C THR A 288 -14.45 -0.91 5.09
N CYS A 289 -13.50 -1.83 4.95
CA CYS A 289 -12.26 -1.88 5.71
C CYS A 289 -11.08 -1.64 4.76
N THR A 290 -10.23 -0.68 5.09
CA THR A 290 -9.02 -0.36 4.34
C THR A 290 -7.78 -0.77 5.14
N TYR A 291 -6.73 -1.19 4.43
CA TYR A 291 -5.49 -1.63 5.06
C TYR A 291 -4.51 -0.47 5.19
N SER A 292 -3.85 -0.37 6.34
CA SER A 292 -2.77 0.59 6.59
C SER A 292 -1.50 -0.12 6.98
N GLN A 293 -0.47 0.02 6.14
CA GLN A 293 0.85 -0.54 6.42
C GLN A 293 1.44 0.03 7.72
N PHE A 294 1.24 1.33 7.99
CA PHE A 294 1.71 1.99 9.20
C PHE A 294 1.05 1.47 10.48
N LEU A 295 -0.22 1.05 10.40
CA LEU A 295 -0.92 0.43 11.53
C LEU A 295 -0.56 -1.05 11.70
N ALA A 296 -0.21 -1.72 10.60
CA ALA A 296 0.11 -3.14 10.59
C ALA A 296 1.47 -3.43 11.22
N SER A 297 2.50 -2.67 10.84
CA SER A 297 3.84 -2.84 11.40
C SER A 297 4.65 -1.56 11.28
N LYS A 298 5.49 -1.32 12.28
CA LYS A 298 6.48 -0.24 12.25
C LYS A 298 7.65 -0.56 11.31
N ASN A 299 8.00 -1.85 11.18
CA ASN A 299 9.12 -2.32 10.37
C ASN A 299 8.59 -3.11 9.16
N PRO A 300 9.27 -3.06 8.00
CA PRO A 300 8.91 -3.88 6.85
C PRO A 300 9.06 -5.38 7.18
N THR A 301 8.36 -6.23 6.44
CA THR A 301 8.36 -7.69 6.61
C THR A 301 9.24 -8.41 5.57
N CYS A 302 9.77 -7.67 4.61
CA CYS A 302 10.64 -8.18 3.56
C CYS A 302 11.72 -7.17 3.12
N CYS A 303 12.76 -7.68 2.48
CA CYS A 303 13.83 -6.87 1.90
C CYS A 303 14.20 -7.36 0.49
N VAL A 304 14.86 -6.49 -0.27
CA VAL A 304 15.32 -6.78 -1.62
C VAL A 304 16.84 -6.85 -1.70
N SER A 305 17.34 -7.80 -2.49
CA SER A 305 18.75 -7.91 -2.86
C SER A 305 18.88 -7.98 -4.37
N LEU A 306 19.96 -7.39 -4.91
CA LEU A 306 20.13 -7.15 -6.33
C LEU A 306 21.46 -7.73 -6.82
N SER A 307 21.47 -8.29 -8.02
CA SER A 307 22.68 -8.77 -8.67
C SER A 307 22.55 -8.73 -10.19
N THR A 308 23.68 -8.84 -10.90
CA THR A 308 23.72 -8.80 -12.37
C THR A 308 24.74 -9.80 -12.90
N PHE A 309 24.66 -10.13 -14.18
CA PHE A 309 25.62 -11.01 -14.86
C PHE A 309 26.99 -10.34 -15.13
N TYR A 310 27.07 -9.02 -15.02
CA TYR A 310 28.26 -8.23 -15.33
C TYR A 310 28.98 -7.68 -14.09
N ASN A 311 28.51 -8.03 -12.88
CA ASN A 311 29.11 -7.62 -11.62
C ASN A 311 29.04 -8.80 -10.64
N ASP A 312 30.21 -9.23 -10.15
CA ASP A 312 30.32 -10.37 -9.24
C ASP A 312 29.83 -10.05 -7.82
N THR A 313 29.66 -8.77 -7.49
CA THR A 313 29.20 -8.34 -6.16
C THR A 313 27.67 -8.31 -6.11
N ILE A 314 27.11 -8.96 -5.08
CA ILE A 314 25.68 -8.93 -4.79
C ILE A 314 25.39 -7.77 -3.83
N THR A 315 24.52 -6.86 -4.24
CA THR A 315 23.94 -5.85 -3.36
C THR A 315 22.97 -6.54 -2.42
N SER A 316 23.42 -6.78 -1.19
CA SER A 316 22.65 -7.46 -0.16
C SER A 316 21.53 -6.59 0.38
N CYS A 317 20.56 -7.21 1.08
CA CYS A 317 19.56 -6.46 1.82
C CYS A 317 20.23 -5.51 2.84
N PRO A 318 19.68 -4.31 3.08
CA PRO A 318 20.17 -3.45 4.14
C PRO A 318 20.21 -4.16 5.50
N THR A 319 21.29 -3.95 6.25
CA THR A 319 21.43 -4.45 7.61
C THR A 319 20.28 -3.93 8.47
N CYS A 320 19.66 -4.81 9.26
CA CYS A 320 18.52 -4.50 10.11
C CYS A 320 17.28 -3.94 9.38
N ALA A 321 17.09 -4.24 8.09
CA ALA A 321 15.94 -3.76 7.32
C ALA A 321 14.58 -4.01 8.01
N CYS A 322 14.38 -5.18 8.62
CA CYS A 322 13.12 -5.52 9.31
C CYS A 322 13.16 -5.30 10.84
N GLY A 323 14.17 -4.55 11.31
CA GLY A 323 14.39 -4.24 12.70
C GLY A 323 15.24 -5.28 13.43
N CYS A 324 16.39 -4.85 13.94
CA CYS A 324 17.20 -5.67 14.84
C CYS A 324 16.74 -5.43 16.29
N GLN A 325 16.27 -6.48 16.94
CA GLN A 325 16.19 -6.54 18.40
C GLN A 325 17.30 -7.45 18.94
N ASN A 326 17.53 -7.42 20.25
CA ASN A 326 18.63 -8.13 20.93
C ASN A 326 18.85 -9.58 20.44
N LYS A 327 20.09 -10.08 20.56
CA LYS A 327 20.64 -11.35 20.03
C LYS A 327 19.86 -12.66 20.30
N HIS A 328 18.75 -12.63 21.02
CA HIS A 328 17.95 -13.80 21.41
C HIS A 328 16.73 -14.08 20.50
N ASN A 329 16.43 -13.24 19.51
CA ASN A 329 15.18 -13.33 18.73
C ASN A 329 15.29 -14.10 17.40
N CYS A 330 16.44 -14.72 17.11
CA CYS A 330 16.63 -15.54 15.91
C CYS A 330 17.45 -16.80 16.20
N ILE A 331 17.38 -17.78 15.31
CA ILE A 331 18.14 -19.03 15.37
C ILE A 331 19.07 -19.13 14.15
N LYS A 332 20.34 -19.49 14.36
CA LYS A 332 21.26 -19.76 13.24
C LYS A 332 20.88 -21.05 12.54
N SER A 333 21.08 -21.12 11.22
CA SER A 333 20.70 -22.28 10.39
C SER A 333 21.40 -23.59 10.74
N ASP A 334 22.56 -23.52 11.37
CA ASP A 334 23.39 -24.65 11.80
C ASP A 334 23.17 -25.04 13.27
N SER A 335 22.21 -24.40 13.95
CA SER A 335 22.00 -24.62 15.38
C SER A 335 21.32 -25.96 15.65
N LYS A 336 21.87 -26.73 16.60
CA LYS A 336 21.25 -27.94 17.17
C LYS A 336 19.83 -27.69 17.72
N LEU A 337 19.50 -26.43 18.03
CA LEU A 337 18.17 -26.05 18.49
C LEU A 337 17.10 -26.36 17.45
N LEU A 338 17.37 -26.22 16.15
CA LEU A 338 16.37 -26.50 15.11
C LEU A 338 15.89 -27.96 15.09
N HIS A 339 16.71 -28.89 15.61
CA HIS A 339 16.34 -30.31 15.71
C HIS A 339 15.50 -30.64 16.95
N LYS A 340 15.23 -29.67 17.83
CA LYS A 340 14.38 -29.89 18.99
C LYS A 340 12.92 -29.96 18.54
N GLU A 341 12.24 -31.05 18.90
CA GLU A 341 10.82 -31.25 18.61
C GLU A 341 9.97 -30.07 19.13
N GLY A 342 9.05 -29.60 18.28
CA GLY A 342 8.15 -28.48 18.61
C GLY A 342 8.73 -27.07 18.48
N ILE A 343 9.97 -26.88 17.98
CA ILE A 343 10.49 -25.52 17.76
C ILE A 343 9.83 -24.83 16.56
N ASN A 344 9.58 -25.57 15.48
CA ASN A 344 8.98 -25.07 14.25
C ASN A 344 7.44 -25.03 14.30
N THR A 345 6.83 -25.54 15.37
CA THR A 345 5.36 -25.46 15.49
C THR A 345 4.92 -24.01 15.71
N PRO A 346 3.94 -23.51 14.94
CA PRO A 346 3.37 -22.19 15.15
C PRO A 346 2.91 -22.01 16.60
N LYS A 347 3.30 -20.88 17.21
CA LYS A 347 2.80 -20.52 18.55
C LYS A 347 1.42 -19.90 18.44
N LYS A 348 0.65 -19.92 19.54
CA LYS A 348 -0.68 -19.29 19.65
C LYS A 348 -0.70 -17.81 19.23
N ASP A 349 0.43 -17.12 19.41
CA ASP A 349 0.60 -15.70 19.07
C ASP A 349 1.15 -15.47 17.65
N ASN A 350 1.32 -16.53 16.84
CA ASN A 350 1.91 -16.50 15.49
C ASN A 350 3.26 -15.74 15.39
N THR A 351 4.00 -15.69 16.49
CA THR A 351 5.28 -14.99 16.53
C THR A 351 6.29 -15.67 15.60
N PRO A 352 6.87 -14.93 14.62
CA PRO A 352 7.79 -15.50 13.67
C PRO A 352 9.06 -15.97 14.37
N LEU A 353 9.62 -17.08 13.91
CA LEU A 353 10.92 -17.58 14.37
C LEU A 353 11.91 -17.42 13.23
N LEU A 354 12.77 -16.41 13.31
CA LEU A 354 13.61 -16.04 12.18
C LEU A 354 14.96 -16.74 12.18
N GLN A 355 15.48 -17.02 10.99
CA GLN A 355 16.89 -17.31 10.77
C GLN A 355 17.72 -16.07 11.03
N CYS A 356 18.81 -16.21 11.79
CA CYS A 356 19.73 -15.11 12.03
C CYS A 356 20.43 -14.70 10.72
N THR A 357 20.11 -13.53 10.21
CA THR A 357 20.79 -12.87 9.09
C THR A 357 21.10 -11.42 9.46
N HIS A 358 21.91 -10.73 8.66
CA HIS A 358 22.20 -9.31 8.91
C HIS A 358 20.96 -8.40 8.70
N HIS A 359 20.01 -8.79 7.85
CA HIS A 359 18.83 -8.00 7.52
C HIS A 359 17.62 -8.28 8.43
N MET A 360 17.61 -9.44 9.10
CA MET A 360 16.56 -9.86 10.05
C MET A 360 15.13 -9.86 9.48
N CYS A 361 14.99 -10.09 8.17
CA CYS A 361 13.69 -10.10 7.50
C CYS A 361 13.15 -11.53 7.35
N PRO A 362 11.84 -11.75 7.59
CA PRO A 362 11.16 -13.01 7.28
C PRO A 362 11.28 -13.44 5.82
N VAL A 363 11.26 -12.48 4.88
CA VAL A 363 11.33 -12.78 3.45
C VAL A 363 12.39 -11.93 2.77
N ARG A 364 13.11 -12.53 1.82
CA ARG A 364 13.99 -11.81 0.89
C ARG A 364 13.55 -12.06 -0.54
N VAL A 365 13.40 -10.98 -1.30
CA VAL A 365 13.27 -11.04 -2.75
C VAL A 365 14.63 -10.75 -3.37
N HIS A 366 15.10 -11.65 -4.22
CA HIS A 366 16.34 -11.47 -4.97
C HIS A 366 16.02 -11.23 -6.44
N TRP A 367 16.49 -10.11 -6.97
CA TRP A 367 16.34 -9.73 -8.37
C TRP A 367 17.71 -9.79 -9.06
N HIS A 368 17.86 -10.76 -9.96
CA HIS A 368 19.09 -11.00 -10.69
C HIS A 368 18.91 -10.72 -12.18
N VAL A 369 19.63 -9.74 -12.73
CA VAL A 369 19.70 -9.54 -14.18
C VAL A 369 20.61 -10.63 -14.76
N LYS A 370 20.02 -11.65 -15.37
CA LYS A 370 20.70 -12.90 -15.74
C LYS A 370 21.44 -12.83 -17.06
N ILE A 371 20.81 -12.30 -18.10
CA ILE A 371 21.39 -12.26 -19.44
C ILE A 371 20.73 -11.19 -20.30
N ASN A 372 21.50 -10.64 -21.22
CA ASN A 372 21.08 -9.62 -22.17
C ASN A 372 21.24 -10.15 -23.61
N TYR A 373 20.14 -10.38 -24.31
CA TYR A 373 20.14 -10.76 -25.74
C TYR A 373 20.09 -9.51 -26.63
N LYS A 374 19.96 -9.67 -27.95
CA LYS A 374 19.79 -8.54 -28.88
C LYS A 374 18.49 -7.78 -28.58
N ASP A 375 17.35 -8.45 -28.70
CA ASP A 375 16.01 -7.84 -28.60
C ASP A 375 15.32 -8.09 -27.24
N TYR A 376 15.88 -8.98 -26.42
CA TYR A 376 15.30 -9.39 -25.14
C TYR A 376 16.34 -9.34 -24.03
N TRP A 377 15.85 -9.33 -22.80
CA TRP A 377 16.68 -9.51 -21.61
C TRP A 377 15.92 -10.37 -20.61
N ARG A 378 16.68 -11.04 -19.75
CA ARG A 378 16.13 -12.02 -18.81
C ARG A 378 16.52 -11.68 -17.39
N VAL A 379 15.53 -11.71 -16.52
CA VAL A 379 15.69 -11.56 -15.08
C VAL A 379 15.37 -12.89 -14.42
N LYS A 380 16.12 -13.26 -13.38
CA LYS A 380 15.78 -14.32 -12.46
C LYS A 380 15.31 -13.69 -11.16
N VAL A 381 14.12 -14.08 -10.71
CA VAL A 381 13.53 -13.66 -9.44
C VAL A 381 13.53 -14.85 -8.49
N ALA A 382 13.98 -14.66 -7.26
CA ALA A 382 13.90 -15.67 -6.21
C ALA A 382 13.31 -15.09 -4.93
N VAL A 383 12.37 -15.78 -4.32
CA VAL A 383 11.75 -15.40 -3.05
C VAL A 383 12.14 -16.46 -2.02
N THR A 384 12.88 -16.03 -1.00
CA THR A 384 13.38 -16.91 0.06
C THR A 384 12.69 -16.60 1.38
N ASN A 385 12.21 -17.64 2.06
CA ASN A 385 11.62 -17.59 3.38
C ASN A 385 12.70 -17.89 4.44
N PHE A 386 12.81 -17.00 5.43
CA PHE A 386 13.71 -17.09 6.58
C PHE A 386 12.96 -17.32 7.90
N ASN A 387 11.66 -17.62 7.85
CA ASN A 387 10.84 -17.95 9.01
C ASN A 387 10.69 -19.47 9.17
N TYR A 388 11.10 -20.01 10.31
CA TYR A 388 11.01 -21.43 10.66
C TYR A 388 9.64 -21.89 11.16
N ARG A 389 8.67 -20.99 11.32
CA ARG A 389 7.33 -21.31 11.86
C ARG A 389 6.20 -20.98 10.91
N MET A 390 6.51 -20.48 9.72
CA MET A 390 5.50 -19.93 8.84
C MET A 390 5.75 -20.33 7.40
N ASN A 391 4.70 -20.89 6.81
CA ASN A 391 4.60 -21.08 5.37
C ASN A 391 3.77 -19.95 4.78
N TYR A 392 4.09 -19.56 3.55
CA TYR A 392 3.29 -18.61 2.78
C TYR A 392 2.53 -19.35 1.68
N THR A 393 1.26 -19.60 1.93
CA THR A 393 0.29 -20.07 0.92
C THR A 393 -0.22 -18.89 0.09
N LEU A 394 -0.54 -19.10 -1.18
CA LEU A 394 -1.10 -18.06 -2.06
C LEU A 394 -0.24 -16.80 -2.13
N TRP A 395 1.08 -16.95 -1.97
CA TRP A 395 2.00 -15.82 -1.96
C TRP A 395 1.90 -15.02 -3.27
N THR A 396 2.06 -13.71 -3.14
CA THR A 396 2.01 -12.75 -4.25
C THR A 396 3.22 -11.84 -4.18
N LEU A 397 3.74 -11.49 -5.35
CA LEU A 397 4.86 -10.58 -5.52
C LEU A 397 4.47 -9.52 -6.54
N ALA A 398 4.21 -8.29 -6.09
CA ALA A 398 3.97 -7.17 -7.00
C ALA A 398 5.28 -6.38 -7.18
N VAL A 399 5.63 -6.10 -8.43
CA VAL A 399 6.87 -5.42 -8.79
C VAL A 399 6.54 -4.25 -9.69
N GLN A 400 7.09 -3.09 -9.38
CA GLN A 400 7.03 -1.91 -10.23
C GLN A 400 8.34 -1.75 -10.99
N HIS A 401 8.29 -1.82 -12.31
CA HIS A 401 9.43 -1.61 -13.21
C HIS A 401 8.94 -1.17 -14.59
N PRO A 402 9.49 -0.09 -15.19
CA PRO A 402 9.02 0.46 -16.46
C PRO A 402 8.82 -0.55 -17.60
N ASN A 403 9.74 -1.52 -17.72
CA ASN A 403 9.71 -2.53 -18.77
C ASN A 403 8.79 -3.74 -18.50
N LEU A 404 8.01 -3.75 -17.41
CA LEU A 404 7.00 -4.80 -17.17
C LEU A 404 5.78 -4.67 -18.09
N ASN A 405 5.63 -3.54 -18.79
CA ASN A 405 4.68 -3.40 -19.90
C ASN A 405 5.03 -4.28 -21.11
N ASN A 406 6.27 -4.77 -21.20
CA ASN A 406 6.83 -5.54 -22.33
C ASN A 406 7.25 -6.96 -21.93
N VAL A 407 6.53 -7.58 -20.98
CA VAL A 407 6.76 -8.98 -20.58
C VAL A 407 6.38 -9.91 -21.73
N THR A 408 7.32 -10.75 -22.15
CA THR A 408 7.12 -11.75 -23.21
C THR A 408 6.74 -13.11 -22.62
N GLN A 409 7.43 -13.52 -21.56
CA GLN A 409 7.18 -14.80 -20.93
C GLN A 409 7.63 -14.78 -19.47
N VAL A 410 6.84 -15.42 -18.61
CA VAL A 410 7.19 -15.71 -17.22
C VAL A 410 7.26 -17.22 -17.07
N PHE A 411 8.35 -17.70 -16.48
CA PHE A 411 8.60 -19.13 -16.29
C PHE A 411 8.30 -19.51 -14.85
N SER A 412 7.61 -20.64 -14.64
CA SER A 412 7.33 -21.21 -13.31
C SER A 412 6.46 -20.38 -12.35
N PHE A 413 6.12 -19.12 -12.66
CA PHE A 413 5.14 -18.31 -11.93
C PHE A 413 4.02 -17.91 -12.88
N ASP A 414 2.82 -17.70 -12.33
CA ASP A 414 1.76 -16.99 -13.02
C ASP A 414 2.02 -15.47 -12.96
N TYR A 415 1.56 -14.78 -14.00
CA TYR A 415 1.76 -13.34 -14.15
C TYR A 415 0.46 -12.63 -14.50
N LYS A 416 0.23 -11.49 -13.86
CA LYS A 416 -0.87 -10.60 -14.16
C LYS A 416 -0.39 -9.15 -14.13
N PRO A 417 -0.53 -8.38 -15.23
CA PRO A 417 -0.25 -6.96 -15.19
C PRO A 417 -1.24 -6.26 -14.25
N LEU A 418 -0.73 -5.34 -13.44
CA LEU A 418 -1.54 -4.47 -12.60
C LEU A 418 -1.59 -3.10 -13.27
N VAL A 419 -2.79 -2.71 -13.70
CA VAL A 419 -3.04 -1.41 -14.35
C VAL A 419 -3.99 -0.62 -13.44
N PRO A 420 -3.48 -0.09 -12.31
CA PRO A 420 -4.31 0.70 -11.39
C PRO A 420 -4.74 2.04 -12.02
N TYR A 421 -3.97 2.54 -12.97
CA TYR A 421 -4.24 3.74 -13.75
C TYR A 421 -4.23 3.37 -15.24
N GLU A 422 -5.23 3.79 -16.01
CA GLU A 422 -5.37 3.43 -17.44
C GLU A 422 -4.15 3.80 -18.31
N SER A 423 -3.30 4.72 -17.83
CA SER A 423 -2.13 5.23 -18.55
C SER A 423 -0.79 4.59 -18.16
N ILE A 424 -0.70 3.83 -17.06
CA ILE A 424 0.58 3.32 -16.54
C ILE A 424 0.50 1.80 -16.30
N ASN A 425 1.25 1.05 -17.12
CA ASN A 425 1.32 -0.41 -17.09
C ASN A 425 2.69 -0.90 -16.62
N ASP A 426 3.31 -0.20 -15.69
CA ASP A 426 4.67 -0.46 -15.21
C ASP A 426 4.72 -1.47 -14.04
N THR A 427 3.58 -2.02 -13.64
CA THR A 427 3.47 -2.88 -12.47
C THR A 427 2.97 -4.27 -12.85
N GLY A 428 3.63 -5.30 -12.36
CA GLY A 428 3.29 -6.70 -12.60
C GLY A 428 3.17 -7.47 -11.30
N MET A 429 2.14 -8.30 -11.19
CA MET A 429 1.95 -9.24 -10.10
C MET A 429 2.36 -10.64 -10.55
N PHE A 430 3.20 -11.28 -9.74
CA PHE A 430 3.63 -12.66 -9.88
C PHE A 430 3.06 -13.47 -8.71
N TYR A 431 2.67 -14.71 -8.96
CA TYR A 431 2.18 -15.61 -7.91
C TYR A 431 2.45 -17.06 -8.29
N GLY A 432 2.41 -17.93 -7.28
CA GLY A 432 2.66 -19.36 -7.47
C GLY A 432 1.55 -20.05 -8.25
N MET A 433 1.96 -21.00 -9.10
CA MET A 433 1.06 -21.88 -9.83
C MET A 433 0.47 -22.92 -8.86
N LYS A 434 -0.86 -23.11 -8.93
CA LYS A 434 -1.58 -24.06 -8.08
C LYS A 434 -0.98 -25.47 -8.21
N PHE A 435 -0.80 -26.14 -7.07
CA PHE A 435 -0.23 -27.50 -6.98
C PHE A 435 1.23 -27.64 -7.43
N TYR A 436 1.96 -26.54 -7.60
CA TYR A 436 3.38 -26.57 -7.97
C TYR A 436 4.24 -25.76 -7.00
N ASN A 437 4.01 -24.45 -6.93
CA ASN A 437 4.79 -23.55 -6.08
C ASN A 437 3.92 -22.44 -5.48
N ASP A 438 2.62 -22.67 -5.34
CA ASP A 438 1.66 -21.86 -4.59
C ASP A 438 1.86 -21.89 -3.07
N LEU A 439 2.78 -22.75 -2.60
CA LEU A 439 3.24 -22.86 -1.23
C LEU A 439 4.74 -22.57 -1.13
N LEU A 440 5.09 -21.47 -0.45
CA LEU A 440 6.46 -21.18 -0.03
C LEU A 440 6.66 -21.72 1.40
N MET A 441 7.43 -22.81 1.49
CA MET A 441 7.72 -23.50 2.75
C MET A 441 8.54 -22.63 3.71
N GLU A 442 8.55 -23.02 4.99
CA GLU A 442 9.40 -22.48 6.03
C GLU A 442 10.90 -22.52 5.68
N ALA A 443 11.69 -21.77 6.43
CA ALA A 443 13.12 -21.67 6.21
C ALA A 443 13.82 -23.04 6.20
N GLY A 444 14.55 -23.31 5.11
CA GLY A 444 15.20 -24.58 4.87
C GLY A 444 15.52 -24.79 3.39
N PRO A 445 15.90 -26.01 2.97
CA PRO A 445 16.26 -26.32 1.58
C PRO A 445 15.14 -26.04 0.57
N PHE A 446 13.88 -26.14 1.01
CA PHE A 446 12.68 -25.91 0.19
C PHE A 446 12.02 -24.55 0.44
N GLY A 447 12.59 -23.71 1.29
CA GLY A 447 12.08 -22.37 1.63
C GLY A 447 12.40 -21.31 0.56
N ASN A 448 12.40 -21.69 -0.71
CA ASN A 448 12.75 -20.80 -1.83
C ASN A 448 11.93 -21.16 -3.07
N VAL A 449 11.33 -20.14 -3.68
CA VAL A 449 10.70 -20.22 -5.00
C VAL A 449 11.41 -19.31 -5.98
N GLN A 450 11.64 -19.79 -7.21
CA GLN A 450 12.37 -19.03 -8.23
C GLN A 450 11.64 -19.07 -9.58
N SER A 451 11.83 -18.01 -10.34
CA SER A 451 11.25 -17.82 -11.67
C SER A 451 12.22 -17.05 -12.56
N GLU A 452 12.01 -17.15 -13.85
CA GLU A 452 12.67 -16.31 -14.84
C GLU A 452 11.61 -15.50 -15.60
N VAL A 453 11.94 -14.25 -15.90
CA VAL A 453 11.10 -13.32 -16.63
C VAL A 453 11.87 -12.89 -17.87
N LEU A 454 11.29 -13.15 -19.04
CA LEU A 454 11.79 -12.69 -20.33
C LEU A 454 11.01 -11.44 -20.74
N MET A 455 11.73 -10.35 -20.96
CA MET A 455 11.15 -9.09 -21.38
C MET A 455 11.75 -8.63 -22.70
N LYS A 456 10.91 -8.09 -23.57
CA LYS A 456 11.35 -7.44 -24.79
C LYS A 456 11.95 -6.09 -24.43
N LYS A 457 13.02 -5.70 -25.11
CA LYS A 457 13.60 -4.38 -24.95
C LYS A 457 12.78 -3.35 -25.70
N ASP A 458 12.54 -2.25 -25.02
CA ASP A 458 12.13 -1.01 -25.65
C ASP A 458 13.38 -0.23 -26.09
N LYS A 459 13.50 0.08 -27.39
CA LYS A 459 14.68 0.75 -27.94
C LYS A 459 14.85 2.17 -27.40
N ASP A 460 13.77 2.81 -26.98
CA ASP A 460 13.78 4.21 -26.56
C ASP A 460 14.15 4.35 -25.08
N THR A 461 13.85 3.34 -24.26
CA THR A 461 13.98 3.42 -22.80
C THR A 461 14.99 2.45 -22.19
N PHE A 462 15.32 1.35 -22.87
CA PHE A 462 16.16 0.29 -22.30
C PHE A 462 17.60 0.74 -22.07
N THR A 463 18.07 0.62 -20.84
CA THR A 463 19.46 0.91 -20.44
C THR A 463 19.87 0.12 -19.21
N PHE A 464 21.17 -0.12 -19.04
CA PHE A 464 21.72 -0.62 -17.76
C PHE A 464 22.33 0.51 -16.91
N LYS A 465 22.28 1.75 -17.39
CA LYS A 465 22.81 2.90 -16.66
C LYS A 465 21.93 3.20 -15.45
N GLN A 466 22.56 3.70 -14.38
CA GLN A 466 21.88 4.25 -13.21
C GLN A 466 20.84 3.29 -12.58
N GLY A 467 21.07 1.99 -12.69
CA GLY A 467 20.21 1.00 -12.04
C GLY A 467 18.83 0.81 -12.68
N TRP A 468 18.63 1.24 -13.93
CA TRP A 468 17.34 1.13 -14.63
C TRP A 468 16.78 -0.30 -14.68
N ALA A 469 17.63 -1.32 -14.77
CA ALA A 469 17.22 -2.73 -14.85
C ALA A 469 16.70 -3.33 -13.53
N PHE A 470 16.66 -2.54 -12.46
CA PHE A 470 16.18 -2.95 -11.14
C PHE A 470 14.79 -2.38 -10.86
N PRO A 471 13.97 -3.09 -10.08
CA PRO A 471 12.63 -2.63 -9.76
C PRO A 471 12.69 -1.34 -8.93
N ARG A 472 11.70 -0.47 -9.15
CA ARG A 472 11.51 0.75 -8.36
C ARG A 472 10.90 0.44 -7.00
N LYS A 473 9.95 -0.50 -6.98
CA LYS A 473 9.28 -0.99 -5.78
C LYS A 473 8.98 -2.47 -5.89
N VAL A 474 8.95 -3.13 -4.73
CA VAL A 474 8.63 -4.55 -4.60
C VAL A 474 7.72 -4.72 -3.39
N TYR A 475 6.64 -5.47 -3.56
CA TYR A 475 5.68 -5.80 -2.52
C TYR A 475 5.54 -7.31 -2.44
N PHE A 476 5.65 -7.86 -1.23
CA PHE A 476 5.42 -9.28 -0.96
C PHE A 476 4.17 -9.43 -0.10
N ASN A 477 3.18 -10.20 -0.57
CA ASN A 477 1.86 -10.34 0.06
C ASN A 477 1.18 -9.00 0.38
N GLY A 478 1.53 -7.97 -0.39
CA GLY A 478 1.07 -6.59 -0.27
C GLY A 478 1.90 -5.69 0.65
N ASP A 479 2.87 -6.20 1.40
CA ASP A 479 3.76 -5.38 2.22
C ASP A 479 4.94 -4.86 1.39
N GLU A 480 5.26 -3.57 1.50
CA GLU A 480 6.38 -2.97 0.79
C GLU A 480 7.72 -3.49 1.35
N CYS A 481 8.56 -4.02 0.46
CA CYS A 481 9.87 -4.52 0.84
C CYS A 481 10.90 -3.39 0.87
N GLN A 482 11.81 -3.45 1.84
CA GLN A 482 12.91 -2.50 1.92
C GLN A 482 13.87 -2.69 0.74
N MET A 483 13.94 -1.68 -0.12
CA MET A 483 14.92 -1.61 -1.22
C MET A 483 16.29 -1.16 -0.68
N PRO A 484 17.41 -1.65 -1.26
CA PRO A 484 18.72 -1.07 -1.01
C PRO A 484 18.81 0.36 -1.56
N PRO A 485 19.74 1.20 -1.06
CA PRO A 485 19.89 2.56 -1.59
C PRO A 485 20.37 2.51 -3.05
N PRO A 486 19.88 3.39 -3.95
CA PRO A 486 20.24 3.38 -5.37
C PRO A 486 21.74 3.44 -5.65
N GLU A 487 22.51 4.11 -4.79
CA GLU A 487 23.97 4.21 -4.89
C GLU A 487 24.70 2.86 -4.75
N SER A 488 24.05 1.90 -4.08
CA SER A 488 24.60 0.56 -3.88
C SER A 488 24.23 -0.42 -5.01
N TYR A 489 23.49 0.02 -6.03
CA TYR A 489 23.04 -0.86 -7.10
C TYR A 489 24.23 -1.31 -7.96
N PRO A 490 24.23 -2.56 -8.46
CA PRO A 490 25.31 -3.04 -9.33
C PRO A 490 25.40 -2.20 -10.61
N PHE A 491 26.49 -1.45 -10.73
CA PHE A 491 26.80 -0.64 -11.91
C PHE A 491 27.65 -1.43 -12.91
N LEU A 492 27.57 -1.06 -14.19
CA LEU A 492 28.47 -1.57 -15.20
C LEU A 492 29.91 -1.15 -14.84
N PRO A 493 30.89 -2.07 -14.87
CA PRO A 493 32.27 -1.71 -14.62
C PRO A 493 32.68 -0.58 -15.57
N ASN A 494 33.18 0.53 -15.02
CA ASN A 494 33.72 1.61 -15.84
C ASN A 494 34.92 1.04 -16.61
N SER A 495 34.78 0.90 -17.92
CA SER A 495 35.89 0.57 -18.83
C SER A 495 36.78 1.80 -19.06
N SER A 496 37.25 2.42 -17.98
CA SER A 496 38.40 3.31 -18.01
C SER A 496 39.53 2.61 -17.29
N PRO A 497 40.72 2.47 -17.90
CA PRO A 497 41.92 2.21 -17.12
C PRO A 497 41.97 3.28 -16.04
N VAL A 498 42.25 2.90 -14.80
CA VAL A 498 42.62 3.85 -13.76
C VAL A 498 43.97 4.44 -14.18
N GLY A 499 43.93 5.40 -15.10
CA GLY A 499 45.03 6.31 -15.34
C GLY A 499 45.12 7.15 -14.08
N SER A 500 46.20 6.96 -13.33
CA SER A 500 46.66 7.85 -12.28
C SER A 500 46.82 9.26 -12.86
N GLY A 501 45.75 10.04 -12.85
CA GLY A 501 45.74 11.46 -13.17
C GLY A 501 46.15 12.27 -11.93
N PRO A 502 47.01 13.29 -12.08
CA PRO A 502 47.59 14.00 -10.95
C PRO A 502 46.52 14.79 -10.21
N VAL A 503 46.48 14.61 -8.89
CA VAL A 503 45.76 15.50 -7.97
C VAL A 503 46.47 16.85 -7.98
N THR A 504 45.97 17.81 -8.77
CA THR A 504 46.43 19.20 -8.71
C THR A 504 45.26 20.16 -8.47
N LYS A 505 45.13 20.52 -7.19
CA LYS A 505 44.78 21.85 -6.64
C LYS A 505 43.53 22.57 -7.18
N PHE A 506 42.39 22.30 -6.54
CA PHE A 506 41.21 23.18 -6.53
C PHE A 506 40.89 23.69 -5.12
N THR A 507 41.89 24.14 -4.36
CA THR A 507 41.68 24.69 -3.01
C THR A 507 42.10 26.15 -2.83
N THR A 508 42.52 26.87 -3.87
CA THR A 508 42.96 28.27 -3.73
C THR A 508 41.94 29.32 -4.17
N SER A 509 40.79 28.96 -4.75
CA SER A 509 39.83 29.95 -5.25
C SER A 509 38.72 30.36 -4.26
N LEU A 510 38.56 29.64 -3.13
CA LEU A 510 37.53 29.95 -2.13
C LEU A 510 38.02 30.94 -1.05
N ILE A 511 39.33 31.11 -0.90
CA ILE A 511 39.92 32.03 0.09
C ILE A 511 40.00 33.47 -0.45
N LEU A 512 40.08 33.65 -1.78
CA LEU A 512 40.09 34.97 -2.41
C LEU A 512 38.72 35.66 -2.48
N ILE A 513 37.62 34.90 -2.37
CA ILE A 513 36.25 35.47 -2.37
C ILE A 513 35.88 36.01 -0.97
N LEU A 514 36.46 35.45 0.09
CA LEU A 514 36.21 35.89 1.47
C LEU A 514 37.03 37.12 1.91
N TRP A 515 38.03 37.55 1.11
CA TRP A 515 38.80 38.77 1.36
C TRP A 515 38.24 40.03 0.68
N PHE A 516 37.26 39.89 -0.22
CA PHE A 516 36.62 41.02 -0.92
C PHE A 516 35.28 41.46 -0.31
N MET A 517 34.89 40.87 0.83
CA MET A 517 33.62 41.16 1.51
C MET A 517 33.79 41.72 2.94
N TRP A 518 34.94 42.33 3.23
CA TRP A 518 35.14 43.10 4.46
C TRP A 518 35.50 44.54 4.17
#